data_AF-A0A167F5X0-F1
#
_entry.id   AF-A0A167F5X0-F1
#
_cell.length_a   1.000
_cell.length_b   1.000
_cell.length_c   1.000
_cell.angle_alpha   90.00
_cell.angle_beta   90.00
_cell.angle_gamma   90.00
#
_symmetry.space_group_name_H-M   'P 1'
#
loop_
_entity.id
_entity.type
_entity.pdbx_description
1 polymer ?
#
loop_
_entity_poly.entity_id
_entity_poly.type
_entity_poly.pdbx_seq_one_letter_code
_entity_poly.pdbx_strand_id
1 'polypeptide(L)'
;MEMLVTYIEYVKAYLRKQGIKDIPVGTSEIGSKWTHDLAKHVDILAANIHPFFGGVNVQNSTKWTYDFLLRQVAGRISPANVMYIISEVGWPSGGGALHEAVAGEKEMQMFLDNWLCTNQDTDVGWYWYEAFDQPWKDKWNTESFQWESQWGLFTADRKLKNITIPLCSQNTS
;
A
#
# COMPACT_ATOMS: atom_id res chain seq x y z
N MET A 1 -18.04 12.30 0.73
CA MET A 1 -16.79 13.06 0.51
C MET A 1 -16.75 14.32 1.37
N GLU A 2 -17.81 15.13 1.38
CA GLU A 2 -17.88 16.33 2.26
C GLU A 2 -17.65 16.04 3.74
N MET A 3 -18.29 15.00 4.31
CA MET A 3 -18.06 14.66 5.72
C MET A 3 -16.59 14.32 6.03
N LEU A 4 -15.90 13.59 5.15
CA LEU A 4 -14.50 13.20 5.36
C LEU A 4 -13.59 14.45 5.41
N VAL A 5 -13.79 15.37 4.46
CA VAL A 5 -13.07 16.65 4.43
C VAL A 5 -13.32 17.44 5.72
N THR A 6 -14.56 17.51 6.19
CA THR A 6 -14.89 18.18 7.45
C THR A 6 -14.13 17.58 8.64
N TYR A 7 -14.02 16.25 8.73
CA TYR A 7 -13.26 15.59 9.80
C TYR A 7 -11.76 15.85 9.69
N ILE A 8 -11.19 15.81 8.49
CA ILE A 8 -9.76 16.12 8.27
C ILE A 8 -9.45 17.54 8.77
N GLU A 9 -10.22 18.53 8.34
CA GLU A 9 -10.01 19.93 8.75
C GLU A 9 -10.22 20.13 10.25
N TYR A 10 -11.20 19.42 10.83
CA TYR A 10 -11.41 19.41 12.27
C TYR A 10 -10.18 18.90 13.03
N VAL A 11 -9.61 17.76 12.62
CA VAL A 11 -8.41 17.19 13.27
C VAL A 11 -7.22 18.13 13.13
N LYS A 12 -7.00 18.71 11.94
CA LYS A 12 -5.94 19.72 11.70
C LYS A 12 -6.10 20.92 12.63
N ALA A 13 -7.32 21.45 12.74
CA ALA A 13 -7.61 22.57 13.63
C ALA A 13 -7.41 22.21 15.11
N TYR A 14 -7.80 21.00 15.51
CA TYR A 14 -7.61 20.50 16.87
C TYR A 14 -6.13 20.39 17.22
N LEU A 15 -5.30 19.76 16.39
CA LEU A 15 -3.86 19.62 16.62
C LEU A 15 -3.17 20.99 16.74
N ARG A 16 -3.50 21.93 15.84
CA ARG A 16 -3.01 23.31 15.92
C ARG A 16 -3.41 24.00 17.23
N LYS A 17 -4.64 23.80 17.70
CA LYS A 17 -5.13 24.35 18.98
C LYS A 17 -4.38 23.77 20.18
N GLN A 18 -3.93 22.51 20.10
CA GLN A 18 -3.08 21.87 21.13
C GLN A 18 -1.60 22.27 21.02
N GLY A 19 -1.22 23.12 20.06
CA GLY A 19 0.18 23.49 19.83
C GLY A 19 1.00 22.42 19.12
N ILE A 20 0.37 21.36 18.60
CA ILE A 20 1.02 20.28 17.86
C ILE A 20 1.03 20.67 16.37
N LYS A 21 2.23 20.96 15.84
CA LYS A 21 2.39 21.46 14.45
C LYS A 21 3.07 20.47 13.51
N ASP A 22 3.74 19.46 14.06
CA ASP A 22 4.65 18.59 13.30
C ASP A 22 4.02 17.23 12.94
N ILE A 23 2.73 17.03 13.22
CA ILE A 23 1.99 15.83 12.85
C ILE A 23 1.16 16.12 11.59
N PRO A 24 1.51 15.56 10.42
CA PRO A 24 0.71 15.72 9.21
C PRO A 24 -0.62 14.97 9.34
N VAL A 25 -1.69 15.55 8.79
CA VAL A 25 -3.02 14.92 8.79
C VAL A 25 -3.42 14.55 7.37
N GLY A 26 -3.92 13.33 7.20
CA GLY A 26 -4.37 12.82 5.92
C GLY A 26 -5.43 11.74 6.04
N THR A 27 -5.66 11.06 4.94
CA THR A 27 -6.51 9.87 4.87
C THR A 27 -5.83 8.79 4.03
N SER A 28 -6.30 7.55 4.18
CA SER A 28 -5.88 6.40 3.39
C SER A 28 -7.05 5.93 2.55
N GLU A 29 -6.88 5.94 1.23
CA GLU A 29 -7.92 5.54 0.29
C GLU A 29 -7.35 4.57 -0.75
N ILE A 30 -8.23 3.78 -1.37
CA ILE A 30 -7.86 3.03 -2.57
C ILE A 30 -7.29 4.01 -3.59
N GLY A 31 -6.13 3.71 -4.18
CA GLY A 31 -5.41 4.66 -5.05
C GLY A 31 -6.26 5.26 -6.18
N SER A 32 -7.22 4.52 -6.73
CA SER A 32 -8.14 4.97 -7.78
C SER A 32 -9.27 5.89 -7.31
N LYS A 33 -9.48 6.03 -5.99
CA LYS A 33 -10.54 6.85 -5.39
C LYS A 33 -10.07 8.27 -5.04
N TRP A 34 -8.78 8.53 -5.12
CA TRP A 34 -8.24 9.86 -4.90
C TRP A 34 -8.72 10.87 -5.94
N THR A 35 -9.09 12.06 -5.48
CA THR A 35 -9.53 13.19 -6.31
C THR A 35 -8.70 14.43 -6.01
N HIS A 36 -8.60 15.32 -6.98
CA HIS A 36 -7.95 16.63 -6.82
C HIS A 36 -8.56 17.44 -5.67
N ASP A 37 -9.88 17.38 -5.48
CA ASP A 37 -10.55 18.14 -4.41
C ASP A 37 -10.25 17.58 -3.02
N LEU A 38 -10.22 16.26 -2.84
CA LEU A 38 -9.85 15.67 -1.55
C LEU A 38 -8.39 15.98 -1.18
N ALA A 39 -7.49 15.96 -2.17
CA ALA A 39 -6.06 16.19 -1.93
C ALA A 39 -5.72 17.61 -1.46
N LYS A 40 -6.58 18.60 -1.71
CA LYS A 40 -6.38 19.99 -1.21
C LYS A 40 -6.47 20.10 0.31
N HIS A 41 -7.07 19.12 0.98
CA HIS A 41 -7.37 19.19 2.41
C HIS A 41 -6.37 18.44 3.29
N VAL A 42 -5.50 17.62 2.70
CA VAL A 42 -4.56 16.76 3.42
C VAL A 42 -3.14 17.31 3.36
N ASP A 43 -2.36 17.05 4.42
CA ASP A 43 -0.91 17.26 4.43
C ASP A 43 -0.19 16.01 3.87
N ILE A 44 -0.82 14.85 4.03
CA ILE A 44 -0.35 13.55 3.55
C ILE A 44 -1.45 12.80 2.79
N LEU A 45 -1.11 12.33 1.59
CA LEU A 45 -1.95 11.52 0.73
C LEU A 45 -1.46 10.07 0.83
N ALA A 46 -2.25 9.21 1.47
CA ALA A 46 -1.94 7.79 1.58
C ALA A 46 -2.80 6.96 0.62
N ALA A 47 -2.15 6.16 -0.23
CA ALA A 47 -2.81 5.34 -1.23
C ALA A 47 -2.58 3.85 -1.00
N ASN A 48 -3.67 3.09 -0.91
CA ASN A 48 -3.63 1.63 -0.91
C ASN A 48 -3.46 1.18 -2.38
N ILE A 49 -2.33 0.55 -2.70
CA ILE A 49 -1.99 0.13 -4.06
C ILE A 49 -1.50 -1.33 -4.04
N HIS A 50 -2.41 -2.23 -4.37
CA HIS A 50 -2.13 -3.66 -4.51
C HIS A 50 -2.13 -4.06 -5.98
N PRO A 51 -0.97 -4.36 -6.59
CA PRO A 51 -0.90 -4.79 -7.98
C PRO A 51 -1.67 -6.10 -8.23
N PHE A 52 -1.83 -6.93 -7.19
CA PHE A 52 -2.64 -8.14 -7.24
C PHE A 52 -4.09 -7.84 -7.69
N PHE A 53 -4.74 -6.83 -7.11
CA PHE A 53 -6.11 -6.43 -7.50
C PHE A 53 -6.19 -5.75 -8.86
N GLY A 54 -5.05 -5.30 -9.40
CA GLY A 54 -4.94 -4.86 -10.79
C GLY A 54 -4.85 -6.02 -11.80
N GLY A 55 -4.80 -7.27 -11.33
CA GLY A 55 -4.62 -8.45 -12.18
C GLY A 55 -3.25 -8.54 -12.83
N VAL A 56 -2.25 -7.86 -12.27
CA VAL A 56 -0.92 -7.66 -12.85
C VAL A 56 -0.05 -8.89 -12.60
N ASN A 57 0.70 -9.35 -13.59
CA ASN A 57 1.73 -10.37 -13.37
C ASN A 57 2.79 -9.90 -12.35
N VAL A 58 3.16 -10.77 -11.41
CA VAL A 58 4.13 -10.49 -10.33
C VAL A 58 5.44 -9.86 -10.82
N GLN A 59 5.92 -10.24 -12.01
CA GLN A 59 7.16 -9.74 -12.59
C GLN A 59 7.11 -8.23 -12.90
N ASN A 60 5.90 -7.70 -13.15
CA ASN A 60 5.68 -6.31 -13.51
C ASN A 60 5.12 -5.49 -12.34
N SER A 61 4.82 -6.12 -11.21
CA SER A 61 4.04 -5.52 -10.12
C SER A 61 4.70 -4.32 -9.47
N THR A 62 6.01 -4.35 -9.22
CA THR A 62 6.73 -3.20 -8.64
C THR A 62 6.66 -1.99 -9.55
N LYS A 63 7.00 -2.16 -10.83
CA LYS A 63 6.93 -1.09 -11.82
C LYS A 63 5.51 -0.54 -11.95
N TRP A 64 4.52 -1.44 -12.01
CA TRP A 64 3.12 -1.07 -12.16
C TRP A 64 2.64 -0.23 -10.97
N THR A 65 2.98 -0.62 -9.73
CA THR A 65 2.57 0.12 -8.52
C THR A 65 3.07 1.55 -8.54
N TYR A 66 4.33 1.78 -8.95
CA TYR A 66 4.88 3.13 -9.08
C TYR A 66 4.28 3.91 -10.25
N ASP A 67 4.13 3.28 -11.42
CA ASP A 67 3.47 3.92 -12.55
C ASP A 67 2.04 4.34 -12.18
N PHE A 68 1.34 3.51 -11.40
CA PHE A 68 0.00 3.80 -10.88
C PHE A 68 0.04 5.02 -9.95
N LEU A 69 0.93 5.04 -8.96
CA LEU A 69 1.09 6.19 -8.06
C LEU A 69 1.39 7.47 -8.86
N LEU A 70 2.39 7.44 -9.74
CA LEU A 70 2.83 8.64 -10.47
C LEU A 70 1.78 9.15 -11.46
N ARG A 71 1.09 8.25 -12.18
CA ARG A 71 0.18 8.66 -13.27
C ARG A 71 -1.26 8.84 -12.81
N GLN A 72 -1.75 7.97 -11.93
CA GLN A 72 -3.15 7.98 -11.50
C GLN A 72 -3.35 8.80 -10.24
N VAL A 73 -2.36 8.83 -9.35
CA VAL A 73 -2.42 9.61 -8.11
C VAL A 73 -1.73 10.95 -8.30
N ALA A 74 -0.41 11.03 -8.36
CA ALA A 74 0.31 12.31 -8.42
C ALA A 74 -0.05 13.14 -9.67
N GLY A 75 -0.03 12.52 -10.85
CA GLY A 75 -0.22 13.19 -12.15
C GLY A 75 -1.62 13.75 -12.41
N ARG A 76 -2.63 13.35 -11.62
CA ARG A 76 -4.00 13.86 -11.74
C ARG A 76 -4.34 14.93 -10.69
N ILE A 77 -3.54 15.04 -9.62
CA ILE A 77 -4.07 15.48 -8.33
C ILE A 77 -3.30 16.65 -7.71
N SER A 78 -2.06 16.96 -8.11
CA SER A 78 -1.16 17.71 -7.21
C SER A 78 -1.36 19.25 -7.16
N PRO A 79 -1.84 19.82 -6.04
CA PRO A 79 -1.37 21.12 -5.54
C PRO A 79 0.05 21.00 -4.96
N ALA A 80 0.76 22.12 -4.84
CA ALA A 80 2.09 22.15 -4.21
C ALA A 80 2.03 21.63 -2.75
N ASN A 81 3.06 20.89 -2.34
CA ASN A 81 3.39 20.52 -0.95
C ASN A 81 2.58 19.39 -0.26
N VAL A 82 2.01 18.42 -1.00
CA VAL A 82 1.44 17.20 -0.39
C VAL A 82 2.46 16.06 -0.38
N MET A 83 2.62 15.39 0.77
CA MET A 83 3.45 14.18 0.88
C MET A 83 2.67 12.96 0.38
N TYR A 84 3.30 12.11 -0.44
CA TYR A 84 2.71 10.87 -0.93
C TYR A 84 3.24 9.67 -0.16
N ILE A 85 2.34 8.78 0.28
CA ILE A 85 2.69 7.50 0.89
C ILE A 85 1.87 6.38 0.23
N ILE A 86 2.50 5.22 0.02
CA ILE A 86 1.80 3.98 -0.32
C ILE A 86 1.44 3.29 1.00
N SER A 87 0.22 3.54 1.50
CA SER A 87 -0.20 3.06 2.83
C SER A 87 -0.40 1.56 2.90
N GLU A 88 -0.64 0.89 1.77
CA GLU A 88 -0.73 -0.56 1.70
C GLU A 88 -0.19 -1.03 0.35
N VAL A 89 0.78 -1.94 0.41
CA VAL A 89 1.32 -2.65 -0.74
C VAL A 89 1.72 -4.06 -0.30
N GLY A 90 1.41 -5.06 -1.09
CA GLY A 90 1.71 -6.44 -0.72
C GLY A 90 1.24 -7.43 -1.77
N TRP A 91 1.42 -8.70 -1.46
CA TRP A 91 1.01 -9.82 -2.31
C TRP A 91 0.54 -10.98 -1.44
N PRO A 92 -0.58 -11.64 -1.74
CA PRO A 92 -1.04 -12.78 -0.96
C PRO A 92 -0.20 -14.04 -1.25
N SER A 93 0.10 -14.82 -0.22
CA SER A 93 0.88 -16.07 -0.36
C SER A 93 0.06 -17.27 -0.83
N GLY A 94 -1.24 -17.08 -1.06
CA GLY A 94 -2.14 -18.13 -1.55
C GLY A 94 -3.57 -17.60 -1.68
N GLY A 95 -4.49 -18.50 -2.06
CA GLY A 95 -5.90 -18.16 -2.21
C GLY A 95 -6.40 -17.96 -3.65
N GLY A 96 -5.61 -18.35 -4.66
CA GLY A 96 -6.05 -18.40 -6.05
C GLY A 96 -5.33 -17.40 -6.96
N ALA A 97 -5.99 -16.98 -8.03
CA ALA A 97 -5.46 -16.02 -8.97
C ALA A 97 -6.54 -15.03 -9.44
N LEU A 98 -6.13 -13.81 -9.75
CA LEU A 98 -6.95 -12.80 -10.41
C LEU A 98 -6.24 -12.37 -11.71
N HIS A 99 -6.79 -12.77 -12.86
CA HIS A 99 -6.13 -12.57 -14.16
C HIS A 99 -4.70 -13.14 -14.16
N GLU A 100 -3.67 -12.31 -14.37
CA GLU A 100 -2.27 -12.73 -14.35
C GLU A 100 -1.64 -12.67 -12.94
N ALA A 101 -2.36 -12.13 -11.95
CA ALA A 101 -1.91 -12.06 -10.57
C ALA A 101 -2.21 -13.39 -9.87
N VAL A 102 -1.18 -14.23 -9.73
CA VAL A 102 -1.25 -15.52 -9.03
C VAL A 102 -0.81 -15.34 -7.59
N ALA A 103 -1.63 -15.76 -6.62
CA ALA A 103 -1.25 -15.78 -5.21
C ALA A 103 -0.38 -17.00 -4.91
N GLY A 104 0.68 -16.81 -4.13
CA GLY A 104 1.65 -17.86 -3.83
C GLY A 104 2.85 -17.32 -3.05
N GLU A 105 3.47 -18.16 -2.21
CA GLU A 105 4.70 -17.78 -1.49
C GLU A 105 5.84 -17.42 -2.45
N LYS A 106 5.93 -18.10 -3.59
CA LYS A 106 6.92 -17.81 -4.64
C LYS A 106 6.69 -16.41 -5.22
N GLU A 107 5.45 -16.09 -5.58
CA GLU A 107 5.08 -14.79 -6.13
C GLU A 107 5.23 -13.68 -5.07
N MET A 108 4.88 -13.96 -3.81
CA MET A 108 5.15 -13.06 -2.69
C MET A 108 6.65 -12.79 -2.56
N GLN A 109 7.51 -13.81 -2.60
CA GLN A 109 8.97 -13.63 -2.57
C GLN A 109 9.45 -12.76 -3.72
N MET A 110 9.02 -13.07 -4.95
CA MET A 110 9.40 -12.30 -6.14
C MET A 110 9.01 -10.82 -6.02
N PHE A 111 7.80 -10.56 -5.51
CA PHE A 111 7.36 -9.18 -5.32
C PHE A 111 8.13 -8.49 -4.19
N LEU A 112 8.36 -9.18 -3.06
CA LEU A 112 9.10 -8.66 -1.93
C LEU A 112 10.55 -8.29 -2.29
N ASP A 113 11.23 -9.17 -3.04
CA ASP A 113 12.59 -8.96 -3.56
C ASP A 113 12.66 -7.69 -4.42
N ASN A 114 11.80 -7.62 -5.44
CA ASN A 114 11.78 -6.49 -6.35
C ASN A 114 11.35 -5.20 -5.65
N TRP A 115 10.35 -5.28 -4.76
CA TRP A 115 9.83 -4.13 -4.02
C TRP A 115 10.93 -3.53 -3.16
N LEU A 116 11.52 -4.29 -2.25
CA LEU A 116 12.51 -3.77 -1.30
C LEU A 116 13.76 -3.23 -2.00
N CYS A 117 14.20 -3.85 -3.09
CA CYS A 117 15.42 -3.44 -3.77
C CYS A 117 15.21 -2.30 -4.79
N THR A 118 13.99 -2.09 -5.27
CA THR A 118 13.68 -0.92 -6.11
C THR A 118 13.37 0.32 -5.26
N ASN A 119 12.77 0.15 -4.09
CA ASN A 119 12.30 1.26 -3.24
C ASN A 119 13.42 2.00 -2.47
N GLN A 120 14.67 1.53 -2.49
CA GLN A 120 15.74 2.15 -1.70
C GLN A 120 16.04 3.59 -2.13
N ASP A 121 15.83 3.91 -3.41
CA ASP A 121 16.17 5.21 -4.01
C ASP A 121 14.96 6.12 -4.21
N THR A 122 13.79 5.78 -3.64
CA THR A 122 12.57 6.58 -3.80
C THR A 122 12.19 7.33 -2.54
N ASP A 123 11.89 8.62 -2.64
CA ASP A 123 11.41 9.46 -1.53
C ASP A 123 9.96 9.15 -1.09
N VAL A 124 9.33 8.13 -1.67
CA VAL A 124 7.96 7.74 -1.35
C VAL A 124 7.97 6.73 -0.22
N GLY A 125 7.41 7.12 0.93
CA GLY A 125 7.19 6.20 2.04
C GLY A 125 6.16 5.12 1.69
N TRP A 126 6.32 3.92 2.26
CA TRP A 126 5.39 2.80 2.03
C TRP A 126 5.24 1.91 3.26
N TYR A 127 4.14 1.17 3.33
CA TYR A 127 3.89 0.16 4.36
C TYR A 127 3.49 -1.17 3.71
N TRP A 128 4.21 -2.24 4.05
CA TRP A 128 3.88 -3.58 3.58
C TRP A 128 2.61 -4.09 4.24
N TYR A 129 1.68 -4.58 3.42
CA TYR A 129 0.46 -5.25 3.81
C TYR A 129 0.63 -6.77 3.62
N GLU A 130 0.81 -7.56 4.67
CA GLU A 130 0.80 -7.19 6.08
C GLU A 130 1.79 -8.02 6.91
N ALA A 131 1.87 -7.76 8.21
CA ALA A 131 2.78 -8.50 9.08
C ALA A 131 2.35 -9.98 9.22
N PHE A 132 1.12 -10.24 9.65
CA PHE A 132 0.64 -11.58 9.97
C PHE A 132 -0.60 -11.93 9.18
N ASP A 133 -0.73 -13.20 8.79
CA ASP A 133 -2.00 -13.73 8.30
C ASP A 133 -3.12 -13.49 9.31
N GLN A 134 -4.30 -13.16 8.80
CA GLN A 134 -5.46 -12.81 9.60
C GLN A 134 -6.63 -13.77 9.31
N PRO A 135 -6.70 -14.95 9.97
CA PRO A 135 -7.71 -15.97 9.69
C PRO A 135 -9.16 -15.50 9.79
N TRP A 136 -9.45 -14.50 10.64
CA TRP A 136 -10.81 -13.95 10.75
C TRP A 136 -11.33 -13.32 9.45
N LYS A 137 -10.43 -13.00 8.49
CA LYS A 137 -10.79 -12.50 7.15
C LYS A 137 -11.35 -13.60 6.24
N ASP A 138 -11.28 -14.88 6.60
CA ASP A 138 -11.85 -15.99 5.82
C ASP A 138 -13.34 -15.83 5.54
N LYS A 139 -14.07 -15.09 6.39
CA LYS A 139 -15.48 -14.74 6.15
C LYS A 139 -15.75 -13.95 4.86
N TRP A 140 -14.70 -13.36 4.29
CA TRP A 140 -14.76 -12.61 3.03
C TRP A 140 -14.35 -13.45 1.83
N ASN A 141 -13.87 -14.68 2.05
CA ASN A 141 -13.53 -15.58 0.97
C ASN A 141 -14.79 -16.11 0.27
N THR A 142 -14.67 -16.38 -1.02
CA THR A 142 -15.68 -17.06 -1.85
C THR A 142 -15.07 -18.30 -2.49
N GLU A 143 -15.85 -19.17 -3.11
CA GLU A 143 -15.32 -20.35 -3.82
C GLU A 143 -14.18 -20.00 -4.82
N SER A 144 -14.27 -18.83 -5.44
CA SER A 144 -13.28 -18.36 -6.42
C SER A 144 -12.15 -17.51 -5.83
N PHE A 145 -12.33 -16.97 -4.62
CA PHE A 145 -11.44 -15.95 -4.05
C PHE A 145 -11.11 -16.28 -2.58
N GLN A 146 -9.90 -16.74 -2.30
CA GLN A 146 -9.52 -17.30 -0.99
C GLN A 146 -8.27 -16.63 -0.38
N TRP A 147 -7.91 -15.43 -0.83
CA TRP A 147 -6.65 -14.77 -0.49
C TRP A 147 -6.72 -13.84 0.73
N GLU A 148 -7.91 -13.44 1.19
CA GLU A 148 -8.08 -12.34 2.17
C GLU A 148 -7.34 -12.59 3.49
N SER A 149 -7.19 -13.84 3.91
CA SER A 149 -6.48 -14.20 5.14
C SER A 149 -4.97 -14.43 4.98
N GLN A 150 -4.42 -14.33 3.77
CA GLN A 150 -3.10 -14.88 3.42
C GLN A 150 -2.05 -13.83 3.00
N TRP A 151 -2.17 -12.59 3.48
CA TRP A 151 -1.29 -11.47 3.11
C TRP A 151 -0.04 -11.29 4.00
N GLY A 152 0.04 -12.01 5.11
CA GLY A 152 1.13 -11.87 6.07
C GLY A 152 2.47 -12.31 5.49
N LEU A 153 3.55 -11.60 5.84
CA LEU A 153 4.91 -12.17 5.73
C LEU A 153 5.08 -13.33 6.72
N PHE A 154 4.37 -13.26 7.83
CA PHE A 154 4.31 -14.28 8.86
C PHE A 154 2.95 -14.98 8.84
N THR A 155 2.94 -16.25 9.19
CA THR A 155 1.73 -17.01 9.49
C THR A 155 1.02 -16.43 10.72
N ALA A 156 -0.23 -16.84 10.96
CA ALA A 156 -1.01 -16.41 12.11
C ALA A 156 -0.37 -16.79 13.48
N ASP A 157 0.44 -17.85 13.52
CA ASP A 157 1.24 -18.27 14.68
C ASP A 157 2.62 -17.57 14.77
N ARG A 158 2.81 -16.48 14.00
CA ARG A 158 3.99 -15.59 14.03
C ARG A 158 5.28 -16.24 13.54
N LYS A 159 5.19 -17.30 12.75
CA LYS A 159 6.35 -17.88 12.06
C LYS A 159 6.50 -17.20 10.71
N LEU A 160 7.74 -16.90 10.33
CA LEU A 160 8.01 -16.42 8.97
C LEU A 160 7.55 -17.52 7.99
N LYS A 161 6.87 -17.13 6.92
CA LYS A 161 6.52 -18.05 5.83
C LYS A 161 7.78 -18.59 5.17
N ASN A 162 7.64 -19.51 4.21
CA ASN A 162 8.77 -20.02 3.44
C ASN A 162 9.27 -18.98 2.41
N ILE A 163 9.68 -17.82 2.93
CA ILE A 163 10.21 -16.65 2.26
C ILE A 163 11.43 -16.14 3.05
N THR A 164 12.14 -15.20 2.47
CA THR A 164 13.27 -14.49 3.08
C THR A 164 13.04 -12.99 2.97
N ILE A 165 13.52 -12.24 3.96
CA ILE A 165 13.52 -10.77 3.88
C ILE A 165 14.83 -10.36 3.20
N PRO A 166 14.79 -9.84 1.96
CA PRO A 166 15.98 -9.52 1.18
C PRO A 166 16.76 -8.38 1.84
N LEU A 167 18.09 -8.53 1.83
CA LEU A 167 19.02 -7.45 2.10
C LEU A 167 19.52 -6.94 0.76
N CYS A 168 18.94 -5.84 0.30
CA CYS A 168 19.37 -5.22 -0.95
C CYS A 168 20.74 -4.57 -0.71
N SER A 169 21.72 -4.98 -1.50
CA SER A 169 23.07 -4.44 -1.42
C SER A 169 23.02 -2.94 -1.67
N GLN A 170 23.35 -2.16 -0.63
CA GLN A 170 23.62 -0.74 -0.78
C GLN A 170 24.81 -0.65 -1.74
N ASN A 171 24.59 -0.14 -2.96
CA ASN A 171 25.70 0.27 -3.80
C ASN A 171 26.38 1.44 -3.08
N THR A 172 27.35 1.12 -2.22
CA THR A 172 28.31 2.10 -1.70
C THR A 172 29.17 2.52 -2.89
N SER A 173 28.75 3.57 -3.58
CA SER A 173 29.57 4.33 -4.52
C SER A 173 30.06 5.59 -3.84
#